data_AF-G9QMR9-F1
#
_entry.id   AF-G9QMR9-F1
#
_cell.length_a   1.000
_cell.length_b   1.000
_cell.length_c   1.000
_cell.angle_alpha   90.00
_cell.angle_beta   90.00
_cell.angle_gamma   90.00
#
_symmetry.space_group_name_H-M   'P 1'
#
loop_
_entity.id
_entity.type
_entity.pdbx_description
1 polymer ?
#
loop_
_entity_poly.entity_id
_entity_poly.type
_entity_poly.pdbx_seq_one_letter_code
_entity_poly.pdbx_strand_id
1 'polypeptide(L)'
;MGNTIDPSLYLPTTNNQSNTNGKDNSILGKDDFLKLLMAEMQNQDPLSPMDNNEMIGQMAQFSTLEQITNLASSLEKLLNMEQQNQYITYSSFVGKNVTYHKLEDSDDPNGDPVVQEGHGVVSSVRFTGDSVEFVLTDGTVLEPANISEIQASSETPSTDKT
;
A
#
# COMPACT_ATOMS: atom_id res chain seq x y z
N MET A 1 28.87 32.09 -4.01
CA MET A 1 28.77 31.58 -5.38
C MET A 1 27.43 30.88 -5.49
N GLY A 2 26.45 31.49 -6.15
CA GLY A 2 25.10 30.94 -6.26
C GLY A 2 25.01 29.99 -7.44
N ASN A 3 24.54 28.77 -7.20
CA ASN A 3 24.22 27.82 -8.28
C ASN A 3 22.91 28.26 -8.93
N THR A 4 22.98 28.80 -10.15
CA THR A 4 21.82 29.04 -11.01
C THR A 4 21.57 27.78 -11.83
N ILE A 5 20.40 27.15 -11.66
CA ILE A 5 19.96 26.00 -12.45
C ILE A 5 19.73 26.47 -13.89
N ASP A 6 20.31 25.76 -14.86
CA ASP A 6 20.18 26.06 -16.29
C ASP A 6 18.72 25.83 -16.74
N PRO A 7 18.02 26.88 -17.23
CA PRO A 7 16.63 26.78 -17.68
C PRO A 7 16.38 25.81 -18.85
N SER A 8 17.44 25.33 -19.51
CA SER A 8 17.35 24.39 -20.63
C SER A 8 17.18 22.92 -20.21
N LEU A 9 17.33 22.59 -18.91
CA LEU A 9 17.04 21.25 -18.38
C LEU A 9 15.57 21.03 -18.00
N TYR A 10 14.71 22.04 -18.13
CA TYR A 10 13.28 21.86 -17.90
C TYR A 10 12.65 21.23 -19.14
N LEU A 11 12.10 20.02 -18.98
CA LEU A 11 11.30 19.37 -20.02
C LEU A 11 10.10 20.28 -20.36
N PRO A 12 9.80 20.52 -21.66
CA PRO A 12 8.63 21.30 -22.04
C PRO A 12 7.36 20.54 -21.64
N THR A 13 6.63 21.06 -20.65
CA THR A 13 5.30 20.57 -20.29
C THR A 13 4.29 21.04 -21.34
N THR A 14 4.08 20.23 -22.37
CA THR A 14 2.96 20.41 -23.30
C THR A 14 1.68 19.98 -22.59
N ASN A 15 1.03 20.92 -21.90
CA ASN A 15 -0.34 20.78 -21.41
C ASN A 15 -1.29 20.77 -22.61
N ASN A 16 -1.48 19.60 -23.21
CA ASN A 16 -2.56 19.37 -24.16
C ASN A 16 -3.79 18.91 -23.37
N GLN A 17 -4.65 19.88 -23.07
CA GLN A 17 -5.94 19.70 -22.43
C GLN A 17 -6.90 19.02 -23.42
N SER A 18 -6.87 17.69 -23.49
CA SER A 18 -7.90 16.91 -24.16
C SER A 18 -8.96 16.49 -23.16
N ASN A 19 -10.04 17.29 -23.12
CA ASN A 19 -11.36 16.82 -22.74
C ASN A 19 -11.75 15.64 -23.64
N THR A 20 -11.65 14.42 -23.14
CA THR A 20 -12.36 13.27 -23.72
C THR A 20 -13.31 12.73 -22.68
N ASN A 21 -14.56 13.17 -22.83
CA ASN A 21 -15.74 12.56 -22.25
C ASN A 21 -15.65 11.04 -22.28
N GLY A 22 -15.99 10.43 -21.15
CA GLY A 22 -16.07 9.00 -20.96
C GLY A 22 -16.79 8.30 -22.11
N LYS A 23 -16.04 7.47 -22.81
CA LYS A 23 -16.51 6.28 -23.50
C LYS A 23 -15.38 5.28 -23.38
N ASP A 24 -15.65 4.24 -22.60
CA ASP A 24 -14.89 3.00 -22.49
C ASP A 24 -14.43 2.53 -23.88
N ASN A 25 -13.23 2.95 -24.28
CA ASN A 25 -12.56 2.49 -25.50
C ASN A 25 -11.35 1.61 -25.16
N SER A 26 -11.26 1.10 -23.93
CA SER A 26 -10.14 0.26 -23.50
C SER A 26 -10.37 -1.23 -23.65
N ILE A 27 -11.45 -1.66 -24.33
CA ILE A 27 -11.72 -3.09 -24.51
C ILE A 27 -12.20 -3.32 -25.94
N LEU A 28 -11.27 -3.20 -26.91
CA LEU A 28 -11.23 -4.18 -28.00
C LEU A 28 -10.73 -5.47 -27.35
N GLY A 29 -11.64 -6.09 -26.59
CA GLY A 29 -11.31 -7.19 -25.71
C GLY A 29 -10.84 -8.36 -26.54
N LYS A 30 -9.98 -9.18 -25.95
CA LYS A 30 -9.63 -10.55 -26.36
C LYS A 30 -10.76 -11.28 -27.13
N ASP A 31 -12.02 -11.04 -26.78
CA ASP A 31 -13.23 -11.59 -27.41
C ASP A 31 -13.51 -11.07 -28.84
N ASP A 32 -13.30 -9.78 -29.11
CA ASP A 32 -13.43 -9.21 -30.45
C ASP A 32 -12.26 -9.62 -31.34
N PHE A 33 -11.08 -9.85 -30.75
CA PHE A 33 -9.94 -10.44 -31.42
C PHE A 33 -10.11 -11.94 -31.72
N LEU A 34 -10.64 -12.73 -30.78
CA LEU A 34 -10.96 -14.15 -31.01
C LEU A 34 -12.03 -14.33 -32.09
N LYS A 35 -12.99 -13.39 -32.18
CA LYS A 35 -13.96 -13.35 -33.28
C LYS A 35 -13.30 -13.02 -34.63
N LEU A 36 -12.37 -12.08 -34.66
CA LEU A 36 -11.62 -11.75 -35.88
C LEU A 36 -10.74 -12.93 -36.31
N LEU A 37 -10.08 -13.61 -35.36
CA LEU A 37 -9.29 -14.81 -35.60
C LEU A 37 -10.15 -15.97 -36.14
N MET A 38 -11.34 -16.21 -35.56
CA MET A 38 -12.28 -17.20 -36.09
C MET A 38 -12.75 -16.83 -37.50
N ALA A 39 -13.06 -15.55 -37.75
CA ALA A 39 -13.51 -15.09 -39.05
C ALA A 39 -12.42 -15.24 -40.15
N GLU A 40 -11.15 -15.01 -39.81
CA GLU A 40 -10.02 -15.20 -40.73
C GLU A 40 -9.70 -16.68 -40.94
N MET A 41 -9.76 -17.52 -39.89
CA MET A 41 -9.57 -18.97 -40.02
C MET A 41 -10.64 -19.63 -40.91
N GLN A 42 -11.81 -19.00 -41.04
CA GLN A 42 -12.92 -19.47 -41.87
C GLN A 42 -12.82 -18.99 -43.34
N ASN A 43 -11.90 -18.06 -43.65
CA ASN A 43 -11.81 -17.37 -44.95
C ASN A 43 -10.39 -17.32 -45.57
N GLN A 44 -9.37 -17.89 -44.94
CA GLN A 44 -7.98 -17.87 -45.46
C GLN A 44 -7.71 -19.04 -46.42
N ASP A 45 -7.27 -18.70 -47.64
CA ASP A 45 -6.62 -19.60 -48.58
C ASP A 45 -5.24 -20.02 -47.99
N PRO A 46 -4.88 -21.33 -47.97
CA PRO A 46 -3.70 -21.88 -47.28
C PRO A 46 -2.31 -21.33 -47.66
N LEU A 47 -2.20 -20.40 -48.61
CA LEU A 47 -0.93 -19.98 -49.21
C LEU A 47 -0.27 -18.70 -48.64
N SER A 48 -0.82 -18.01 -47.64
CA SER A 48 -0.11 -16.90 -46.96
C SER A 48 -0.51 -16.64 -45.49
N PRO A 49 -0.04 -17.47 -44.54
CA PRO A 49 -0.35 -17.34 -43.11
C PRO A 49 0.57 -16.40 -42.30
N MET A 50 1.43 -15.58 -42.92
CA MET A 50 2.54 -14.92 -42.18
C MET A 50 2.14 -13.63 -41.41
N ASP A 51 1.23 -12.78 -41.91
CA ASP A 51 0.88 -11.51 -41.23
C ASP A 51 0.06 -11.72 -39.94
N ASN A 52 -0.77 -12.76 -39.89
CA ASN A 52 -1.64 -13.00 -38.73
C ASN A 52 -0.88 -13.46 -37.48
N ASN A 53 0.23 -14.19 -37.66
CA ASN A 53 1.00 -14.73 -36.52
C ASN A 53 1.74 -13.63 -35.74
N GLU A 54 2.24 -12.60 -36.42
CA GLU A 54 2.93 -11.49 -35.76
C GLU A 54 1.97 -10.63 -34.94
N MET A 55 0.77 -10.36 -35.48
CA MET A 55 -0.29 -9.66 -34.75
C MET A 55 -0.79 -10.46 -33.54
N ILE A 56 -0.95 -11.79 -33.66
CA ILE A 56 -1.29 -12.68 -32.54
C ILE A 56 -0.22 -12.62 -31.45
N GLY A 57 1.06 -12.63 -31.81
CA GLY A 57 2.17 -12.51 -30.86
C GLY A 57 2.14 -11.20 -30.09
N GLN A 58 1.89 -10.08 -30.78
CA GLN A 58 1.78 -8.77 -30.14
C GLN A 58 0.54 -8.68 -29.23
N MET A 59 -0.62 -9.20 -29.65
CA MET A 59 -1.82 -9.24 -28.80
C MET A 59 -1.65 -10.11 -27.56
N ALA A 60 -1.01 -11.27 -27.68
CA ALA A 60 -0.70 -12.14 -26.54
C ALA A 60 0.23 -11.43 -25.54
N GLN A 61 1.21 -10.66 -26.04
CA GLN A 61 2.07 -9.83 -25.22
C GLN A 61 1.28 -8.73 -24.49
N PHE A 62 0.38 -8.03 -25.19
CA PHE A 62 -0.47 -7.01 -24.58
C PHE A 62 -1.42 -7.60 -23.52
N SER A 63 -2.07 -8.73 -23.81
CA SER A 63 -2.95 -9.40 -22.83
C SER A 63 -2.18 -9.88 -21.60
N THR A 64 -0.92 -10.31 -21.77
CA THR A 64 -0.06 -10.68 -20.64
C THR A 64 0.28 -9.45 -19.78
N LEU A 65 0.63 -8.33 -20.41
CA LEU A 65 0.91 -7.07 -19.70
C LEU A 65 -0.34 -6.54 -18.97
N GLU A 66 -1.51 -6.64 -19.58
CA GLU A 66 -2.77 -6.27 -18.95
C GLU A 66 -3.06 -7.15 -17.73
N GLN A 67 -2.87 -8.47 -17.84
CA GLN A 67 -3.03 -9.39 -16.71
C GLN A 67 -2.05 -9.07 -15.57
N ILE A 68 -0.79 -8.74 -15.88
CA ILE A 68 0.20 -8.31 -14.88
C ILE A 68 -0.23 -7.00 -14.22
N THR A 69 -0.74 -6.05 -15.00
CA THR A 69 -1.24 -4.76 -14.48
C THR A 69 -2.43 -4.99 -13.54
N ASN A 70 -3.37 -5.85 -13.92
CA ASN A 70 -4.52 -6.22 -13.11
C ASN A 70 -4.10 -6.93 -11.81
N LEU A 71 -3.07 -7.78 -11.88
CA LEU A 71 -2.48 -8.41 -10.70
C LEU A 71 -1.84 -7.37 -9.77
N ALA A 72 -1.05 -6.43 -10.31
CA ALA A 72 -0.42 -5.37 -9.53
C ALA A 72 -1.48 -4.51 -8.81
N SER A 73 -2.54 -4.07 -9.52
CA SER A 73 -3.67 -3.35 -8.92
C SER A 73 -4.38 -4.19 -7.84
N SER A 74 -4.50 -5.51 -8.03
CA SER A 74 -5.12 -6.38 -7.02
C SER A 74 -4.25 -6.50 -5.77
N LEU A 75 -2.93 -6.57 -5.94
CA LEU A 75 -1.96 -6.57 -4.84
C LEU A 75 -1.99 -5.25 -4.07
N GLU A 76 -2.02 -4.11 -4.76
CA GLU A 76 -2.17 -2.80 -4.12
C GLU A 76 -3.45 -2.71 -3.29
N LYS A 77 -4.57 -3.22 -3.81
CA LYS A 77 -5.83 -3.28 -3.05
C LYS A 77 -5.71 -4.15 -1.80
N LEU A 78 -5.02 -5.29 -1.89
CA LEU A 78 -4.78 -6.17 -0.74
C LEU A 78 -3.93 -5.49 0.32
N LEU A 79 -2.84 -4.81 -0.06
CA LEU A 79 -1.99 -4.06 0.87
C LEU A 79 -2.78 -2.94 1.57
N ASN A 80 -3.63 -2.22 0.83
CA ASN A 80 -4.52 -1.21 1.41
C ASN A 80 -5.54 -1.81 2.40
N MET A 81 -6.07 -3.00 2.13
CA MET A 81 -6.96 -3.71 3.06
C MET A 81 -6.22 -4.17 4.31
N GLU A 82 -4.98 -4.63 4.17
CA GLU A 82 -4.14 -5.03 5.30
C GLU A 82 -3.83 -3.84 6.21
N GLN A 83 -3.42 -2.70 5.64
CA GLN A 83 -3.21 -1.46 6.38
C GLN A 83 -4.47 -1.00 7.13
N GLN A 84 -5.65 -1.08 6.50
CA GLN A 84 -6.92 -0.79 7.17
C GLN A 84 -7.21 -1.73 8.35
N ASN A 85 -6.91 -3.03 8.23
CA ASN A 85 -7.07 -3.98 9.34
C ASN A 85 -6.10 -3.69 10.49
N GLN A 86 -4.87 -3.27 10.18
CA GLN A 86 -3.91 -2.82 11.18
C GLN A 86 -4.45 -1.57 11.91
N TYR A 87 -5.04 -0.61 11.20
CA TYR A 87 -5.68 0.56 11.81
C TYR A 87 -6.79 0.19 12.81
N ILE A 88 -7.66 -0.75 12.46
CA ILE A 88 -8.72 -1.24 13.35
C ILE A 88 -8.10 -1.91 14.59
N THR A 89 -7.06 -2.72 14.38
CA THR A 89 -6.37 -3.43 15.48
C THR A 89 -5.71 -2.45 16.44
N TYR A 90 -4.99 -1.45 15.93
CA TYR A 90 -4.34 -0.44 16.76
C TYR A 90 -5.34 0.48 17.45
N SER A 91 -6.44 0.85 16.79
CA SER A 91 -7.54 1.60 17.42
C SER A 91 -8.12 0.85 18.64
N SER A 92 -8.18 -0.49 18.59
CA SER A 92 -8.62 -1.30 19.73
C SER A 92 -7.67 -1.28 20.93
N PHE A 93 -6.45 -0.74 20.78
CA PHE A 93 -5.49 -0.60 21.87
C PHE A 93 -5.68 0.69 22.66
N VAL A 94 -6.44 1.66 22.13
CA VAL A 94 -6.82 2.85 22.89
C VAL A 94 -7.57 2.45 24.15
N GLY A 95 -7.14 2.96 25.29
CA GLY A 95 -7.65 2.64 26.63
C GLY A 95 -7.04 1.39 27.26
N LYS A 96 -6.20 0.62 26.55
CA LYS A 96 -5.51 -0.55 27.10
C LYS A 96 -4.21 -0.16 27.81
N ASN A 97 -3.83 -0.99 28.79
CA ASN A 97 -2.53 -0.89 29.44
C ASN A 97 -1.47 -1.51 28.54
N VAL A 98 -0.36 -0.81 28.35
CA VAL A 98 0.77 -1.27 27.55
C VAL A 98 2.05 -1.22 28.38
N THR A 99 2.87 -2.24 28.22
CA THR A 99 4.26 -2.28 28.70
C THR A 99 5.17 -2.01 27.51
N TYR A 100 6.10 -1.08 27.67
CA TYR A 100 7.00 -0.67 26.59
C TYR A 100 8.45 -0.63 27.05
N HIS A 101 9.35 -0.72 26.06
CA HIS A 101 10.77 -0.62 26.27
C HIS A 101 11.37 0.48 25.39
N LYS A 102 12.22 1.33 25.99
CA LYS A 102 13.05 2.27 25.23
C LYS A 102 14.52 1.89 25.40
N LEU A 103 15.21 1.84 24.28
CA LEU A 103 16.67 1.78 24.24
C LEU A 103 17.15 3.20 24.52
N GLU A 104 17.85 3.39 25.64
CA GLU A 104 18.58 4.63 25.90
C GLU A 104 20.06 4.37 25.67
N ASP A 105 20.75 5.32 25.01
CA ASP A 105 22.19 5.24 24.84
C ASP A 105 22.85 5.33 26.22
N SER A 106 23.44 4.22 26.65
CA SER A 106 24.17 4.14 27.91
C SER A 106 25.43 5.01 27.81
N ASP A 107 25.65 5.91 28.76
CA ASP A 107 26.95 6.59 28.99
C ASP A 107 28.04 5.62 29.51
N ASP A 108 27.79 4.31 29.49
CA ASP A 108 28.71 3.27 29.98
C ASP A 108 29.80 2.99 28.91
N PRO A 109 31.10 3.10 29.25
CA PRO A 109 32.20 2.82 28.32
C PRO A 109 32.23 1.39 27.73
N ASN A 110 31.40 0.46 28.20
CA ASN A 110 31.28 -0.90 27.63
C ASN A 110 30.21 -1.07 26.55
N GLY A 111 29.40 -0.06 26.23
CA GLY A 111 28.54 -0.06 25.04
C GLY A 111 27.35 -1.03 25.04
N ASP A 112 26.97 -1.61 26.18
CA ASP A 112 25.74 -2.39 26.29
C ASP A 112 24.52 -1.45 26.40
N PRO A 113 23.51 -1.52 25.52
CA PRO A 113 22.32 -0.68 25.60
C PRO A 113 21.49 -1.01 26.83
N VAL A 114 21.13 0.01 27.62
CA VAL A 114 20.21 -0.16 28.75
C VAL A 114 18.78 -0.08 28.23
N VAL A 115 18.03 -1.17 28.39
CA VAL A 115 16.59 -1.23 28.10
C VAL A 115 15.84 -0.68 29.32
N GLN A 116 15.16 0.46 29.18
CA GLN A 116 14.26 0.95 30.21
C GLN A 116 12.83 0.46 29.94
N GLU A 117 12.25 -0.23 30.91
CA GLU A 117 10.86 -0.67 30.87
C GLU A 117 9.93 0.40 31.49
N GLY A 118 8.80 0.65 30.84
CA GLY A 118 7.75 1.54 31.31
C GLY A 118 6.36 0.95 31.12
N HIS A 119 5.39 1.45 31.88
CA HIS A 119 3.99 1.08 31.76
C HIS A 119 3.14 2.34 31.54
N GLY A 120 2.09 2.23 30.74
CA GLY A 120 1.14 3.32 30.56
C GLY A 120 -0.15 2.90 29.88
N VAL A 121 -1.12 3.80 29.85
CA VAL A 121 -2.39 3.60 29.15
C VAL A 121 -2.31 4.32 27.80
N VAL A 122 -2.69 3.65 26.72
CA VAL A 122 -2.78 4.29 25.40
C VAL A 122 -3.96 5.27 25.40
N SER A 123 -3.68 6.55 25.20
CA SER A 123 -4.69 7.61 25.12
C SER A 123 -5.23 7.75 23.69
N SER A 124 -4.35 7.68 22.69
CA SER A 124 -4.74 7.78 21.29
C SER A 124 -3.75 7.08 20.37
N VAL A 125 -4.20 6.68 19.18
CA VAL A 125 -3.34 6.23 18.09
C VAL A 125 -3.39 7.27 16.98
N ARG A 126 -2.22 7.73 16.55
CA ARG A 126 -2.05 8.66 15.43
C ARG A 126 -1.37 7.94 14.28
N PHE A 127 -1.83 8.25 13.07
CA PHE A 127 -1.25 7.76 11.83
C PHE A 127 -0.59 8.95 11.13
N THR A 128 0.73 8.93 11.06
CA THR A 128 1.53 10.00 10.45
C THR A 128 2.16 9.46 9.17
N GLY A 129 1.43 9.60 8.05
CA GLY A 129 1.85 8.99 6.79
C GLY A 129 1.74 7.47 6.85
N ASP A 130 2.89 6.79 6.79
CA ASP A 130 2.99 5.33 6.82
C ASP A 130 3.35 4.77 8.20
N SER A 131 3.66 5.64 9.18
CA SER A 131 3.98 5.22 10.56
C SER A 131 2.78 5.36 11.50
N VAL A 132 2.74 4.46 12.47
CA VAL A 132 1.76 4.45 13.56
C VAL A 132 2.44 4.89 14.84
N GLU A 133 1.81 5.80 15.55
CA GLU A 133 2.29 6.33 16.82
C GLU A 133 1.22 6.16 17.90
N PHE A 134 1.57 5.50 18.99
CA PHE A 134 0.77 5.41 20.21
C PHE A 134 1.12 6.57 21.13
N VAL A 135 0.12 7.33 21.55
CA VAL A 135 0.28 8.39 22.54
C VAL A 135 -0.30 7.91 23.85
N LEU A 136 0.53 7.85 24.88
CA LEU A 136 0.12 7.47 26.23
C LEU A 136 -0.52 8.65 26.97
N THR A 137 -1.19 8.36 28.09
CA THR A 137 -1.83 9.38 28.94
C THR A 137 -0.83 10.35 29.58
N ASP A 138 0.44 9.98 29.70
CA ASP A 138 1.55 10.82 30.16
C ASP A 138 2.11 11.74 29.05
N GLY A 139 1.61 11.59 27.81
CA GLY A 139 2.11 12.31 26.63
C GLY A 139 3.28 11.62 25.92
N THR A 140 3.74 10.47 26.40
CA THR A 140 4.79 9.68 25.77
C THR A 140 4.30 9.14 24.43
N VAL A 141 5.07 9.38 23.37
CA VAL A 141 4.84 8.79 22.05
C VAL A 141 5.69 7.54 21.90
N LEU A 142 5.08 6.46 21.42
CA LEU A 142 5.71 5.16 21.18
C LEU A 142 5.35 4.63 19.80
N GLU A 143 6.29 3.95 19.17
CA GLU A 143 6.01 3.16 17.98
C GLU A 143 5.51 1.76 18.37
N PRO A 144 4.78 1.05 17.48
CA PRO A 144 4.39 -0.34 17.72
C PRO A 144 5.57 -1.24 18.13
N ALA A 145 6.77 -0.97 17.62
CA ALA A 145 7.99 -1.72 17.93
C ALA A 145 8.46 -1.55 19.38
N ASN A 146 8.06 -0.47 20.07
CA ASN A 146 8.41 -0.25 21.47
C ASN A 146 7.45 -0.96 22.44
N ILE A 147 6.27 -1.37 21.98
CA ILE A 147 5.27 -2.04 22.83
C ILE A 147 5.59 -3.52 22.91
N SER A 148 5.71 -4.04 24.12
CA SER A 148 6.06 -5.44 24.37
C SER A 148 4.92 -6.26 24.96
N GLU A 149 3.98 -5.62 25.64
CA GLU A 149 2.76 -6.28 26.10
C GLU A 149 1.56 -5.33 26.05
N ILE A 150 0.37 -5.88 25.74
CA ILE A 150 -0.91 -5.16 25.76
C ILE A 150 -1.87 -5.93 26.65
N GLN A 151 -2.23 -5.36 27.79
CA GLN A 151 -3.21 -5.94 28.71
C GLN A 151 -4.58 -5.27 28.49
N ALA A 152 -5.63 -6.10 28.35
CA ALA A 152 -6.99 -5.59 28.33
C ALA A 152 -7.27 -4.82 29.63
N SER A 153 -7.86 -3.63 29.52
CA SER A 153 -8.37 -2.89 30.68
C SER A 153 -9.39 -3.78 31.39
N SER A 154 -9.05 -4.27 32.58
CA SER A 154 -9.94 -5.06 33.42
C SER A 154 -11.05 -4.15 33.93
N GLU A 155 -12.21 -4.15 33.27
CA GLU A 155 -13.45 -3.76 33.93
C GLU A 155 -13.66 -4.74 35.08
N THR A 156 -13.44 -4.27 36.31
CA THR A 156 -13.91 -4.99 37.49
C THR A 156 -15.44 -4.97 37.43
N PRO A 157 -16.13 -6.13 37.49
CA PRO A 157 -17.57 -6.13 37.59
C PRO A 157 -17.91 -5.44 38.91
N SER A 158 -18.54 -4.27 38.82
CA SER A 158 -19.00 -3.52 39.99
C SER A 158 -19.91 -4.42 40.79
N THR A 159 -19.45 -4.81 41.99
CA THR A 159 -20.25 -5.57 42.94
C THR A 159 -21.42 -4.69 43.37
N ASP A 160 -22.56 -4.88 42.70
CA ASP A 160 -23.82 -4.27 43.08
C ASP A 160 -24.19 -4.79 44.48
N LYS A 161 -24.18 -3.87 45.43
CA LYS A 161 -24.38 -4.13 46.84
C LYS A 161 -25.88 -4.07 47.09
N THR A 162 -26.52 -5.23 47.21
CA THR A 162 -27.87 -5.37 47.74
C THR A 162 -27.85 -5.61 49.25
#